data_AF-A0A813LKD1-F1
#
_entry.id   AF-A0A813LKD1-F1
#
_cell.length_a   1.000
_cell.length_b   1.000
_cell.length_c   1.000
_cell.angle_alpha   90.00
_cell.angle_beta   90.00
_cell.angle_gamma   90.00
#
_symmetry.space_group_name_H-M   'P 1'
#
loop_
_entity.id
_entity.type
_entity.pdbx_description
1 polymer ?
#
loop_
_entity_poly.entity_id
_entity_poly.type
_entity_poly.pdbx_seq_one_letter_code
_entity_poly.pdbx_strand_id
1 'polypeptide(L)'
;VGRTMFTLLLAISGGDDWTNLVKPLSSISVLYQLLFSFYVMFVLIGVLNVLTSAFVQRACELSRLDRDLVIQSEMVSNEFFMAEMKDIFEEVDVDCTGCINWQQFREFIHNEQVQAYFAVQQLDTSDARELFNLLDQDGDGQVCIEEFIMGCKKLRGQAKSSDVATLLREGKKANRKNQRIFRKLEAQLQAMCQGLQGLGISIADAQTGASWQYSPTSAPFSP
;
A
#
# COMPACT_ATOMS: atom_id res chain seq x y z
N VAL A 1 28.52 -43.20 35.29
CA VAL A 1 27.87 -41.88 35.19
C VAL A 1 27.89 -41.34 33.76
N GLY A 2 29.05 -41.09 33.13
CA GLY A 2 29.10 -40.53 31.77
C GLY A 2 28.37 -41.35 30.69
N ARG A 3 28.53 -42.68 30.68
CA ARG A 3 27.81 -43.59 29.76
C ARG A 3 26.29 -43.52 29.93
N THR A 4 25.82 -43.38 31.17
CA THR A 4 24.40 -43.28 31.50
C THR A 4 23.80 -41.95 31.05
N MET A 5 24.54 -40.84 31.22
CA MET A 5 24.10 -39.53 30.72
C MET A 5 24.06 -39.50 29.19
N PHE A 6 25.02 -40.16 28.54
CA PHE A 6 25.05 -40.27 27.09
C PHE A 6 23.87 -41.09 26.54
N THR A 7 23.49 -42.22 27.15
CA THR A 7 22.30 -42.98 26.73
C THR A 7 21.00 -42.22 26.97
N LEU A 8 20.89 -41.45 28.04
CA LEU A 8 19.74 -40.57 28.26
C LEU A 8 19.65 -39.47 27.21
N LEU A 9 20.79 -38.89 26.81
CA LEU A 9 20.86 -37.91 25.74
C LEU A 9 20.44 -38.52 24.39
N LEU A 10 20.98 -39.69 24.03
CA LEU A 10 20.62 -40.46 22.83
C LEU A 10 19.11 -40.68 22.72
N ALA A 11 18.47 -41.05 23.83
CA ALA A 11 17.03 -41.31 23.90
C ALA A 11 16.17 -40.06 23.60
N ILE A 12 16.65 -38.86 23.95
CA ILE A 12 15.90 -37.60 23.79
C ILE A 12 16.22 -36.92 22.47
N SER A 13 17.49 -36.94 22.04
CA SER A 13 17.94 -36.26 20.83
C SER A 13 17.61 -37.01 19.54
N GLY A 14 16.99 -38.20 19.63
CA GLY A 14 16.69 -39.06 18.49
C GLY A 14 17.90 -39.81 17.94
N GLY A 15 18.94 -40.02 18.76
CA GLY A 15 20.15 -40.71 18.32
C GLY A 15 20.08 -42.24 18.37
N ASP A 16 19.20 -42.80 19.21
CA ASP A 16 18.73 -44.19 19.13
C ASP A 16 17.26 -44.24 19.56
N ASP A 17 16.53 -45.25 19.11
CA ASP A 17 15.16 -45.46 19.56
C ASP A 17 15.16 -45.77 21.06
N TRP A 18 14.44 -44.96 21.83
CA TRP A 18 14.30 -45.15 23.29
C TRP A 18 13.74 -46.55 23.62
N THR A 19 12.99 -47.18 22.70
CA THR A 19 12.52 -48.56 22.87
C THR A 19 13.67 -49.57 22.81
N ASN A 20 14.75 -49.31 22.06
CA ASN A 20 15.95 -50.15 22.06
C ASN A 20 16.72 -50.02 23.37
N LEU A 21 16.77 -48.81 23.92
CA LEU A 21 17.47 -48.50 25.15
C LEU A 21 16.76 -49.06 26.40
N VAL A 22 15.43 -49.24 26.36
CA VAL A 22 14.65 -49.79 27.49
C VAL A 22 14.58 -51.33 27.51
N LYS A 23 14.80 -52.02 26.38
CA LYS A 23 14.75 -53.49 26.27
C LYS A 23 15.65 -54.23 27.29
N PRO A 24 16.89 -53.80 27.57
CA PRO A 24 17.73 -54.44 28.59
C PRO A 24 17.26 -54.17 30.03
N LEU A 25 16.48 -53.10 30.25
CA LEU A 25 15.93 -52.76 31.57
C LEU A 25 14.67 -53.58 31.88
N SER A 26 13.89 -53.96 30.86
CA SER A 26 12.69 -54.79 31.02
C SER A 26 12.99 -56.22 31.47
N SER A 27 14.20 -56.74 31.20
CA SER A 27 14.62 -58.06 31.70
C SER A 27 15.00 -58.06 33.19
N ILE A 28 15.16 -56.89 33.81
CA ILE A 28 15.56 -56.73 35.22
C ILE A 28 14.35 -56.43 36.10
N SER A 29 13.58 -55.38 35.81
CA SER A 29 12.36 -55.05 36.53
C SER A 29 11.48 -54.07 35.76
N VAL A 30 10.17 -54.30 35.83
CA VAL A 30 9.14 -53.42 35.24
C VAL A 30 9.22 -52.01 35.81
N LEU A 31 9.65 -51.84 37.06
CA LEU A 31 9.77 -50.51 37.68
C LEU A 31 10.79 -49.62 36.96
N TYR A 32 11.93 -50.17 36.53
CA TYR A 32 12.95 -49.42 35.79
C TYR A 32 12.48 -49.06 34.38
N GLN A 33 11.72 -49.96 33.74
CA GLN A 33 11.09 -49.68 32.45
C GLN A 33 10.09 -48.52 32.55
N LEU A 34 9.24 -48.52 33.58
CA LEU A 34 8.27 -47.45 33.81
C LEU A 34 8.94 -46.11 34.11
N LEU A 35 9.97 -46.11 34.97
CA LEU A 35 10.71 -44.91 35.33
C LEU A 35 11.43 -44.30 34.12
N PHE A 36 12.07 -45.14 33.28
CA PHE A 36 12.71 -44.69 32.06
C PHE A 36 11.71 -44.15 31.03
N SER A 37 10.59 -44.85 30.84
CA SER A 37 9.53 -44.42 29.90
C SER A 37 8.88 -43.10 30.34
N PHE A 38 8.64 -42.94 31.65
CA PHE A 38 8.15 -41.70 32.23
C PHE A 38 9.14 -40.55 32.02
N TYR A 39 10.44 -40.79 32.24
CA TYR A 39 11.48 -39.79 31.97
C TYR A 39 11.46 -39.32 30.51
N VAL A 40 11.44 -40.26 29.55
CA VAL A 40 11.43 -39.93 28.11
C VAL A 40 10.17 -39.14 27.76
N MET A 41 8.99 -39.59 28.22
CA MET A 41 7.73 -38.89 28.01
C MET A 41 7.76 -37.47 28.60
N PHE A 42 8.23 -37.33 29.85
CA PHE A 42 8.30 -36.05 30.54
C PHE A 42 9.26 -35.08 29.84
N VAL A 43 10.41 -35.54 29.38
CA VAL A 43 11.37 -34.66 28.69
C VAL A 43 10.88 -34.29 27.30
N LEU A 44 10.36 -35.24 26.52
CA LEU A 44 9.88 -34.98 25.16
C LEU A 44 8.60 -34.12 25.15
N ILE A 45 7.63 -34.41 26.01
CA ILE A 45 6.33 -33.73 26.01
C ILE A 45 6.34 -32.50 26.92
N GLY A 46 7.01 -32.56 28.07
CA GLY A 46 7.05 -31.45 29.02
C GLY A 46 8.18 -30.48 28.70
N VAL A 47 9.42 -30.92 28.91
CA VAL A 47 10.58 -30.03 28.91
C VAL A 47 10.84 -29.43 27.52
N LEU A 48 10.86 -30.23 26.46
CA LEU A 48 11.12 -29.73 25.09
C LEU A 48 10.03 -28.79 24.61
N ASN A 49 8.76 -29.06 24.90
CA ASN A 49 7.66 -28.17 24.49
C ASN A 49 7.67 -26.86 25.27
N VAL A 50 7.97 -26.89 26.57
CA VAL A 50 8.16 -25.67 27.38
C VAL A 50 9.31 -24.83 26.82
N LEU A 51 10.45 -25.46 26.54
CA LEU A 51 11.61 -24.78 25.98
C LEU A 51 11.30 -24.18 24.60
N THR A 52 10.66 -24.96 23.72
CA THR A 52 10.22 -24.51 22.40
C THR A 52 9.26 -23.34 22.51
N SER A 53 8.31 -23.39 23.45
CA SER A 53 7.36 -22.30 23.67
C SER A 53 8.06 -21.00 24.12
N ALA A 54 9.09 -21.09 24.96
CA ALA A 54 9.86 -19.93 25.39
C ALA A 54 10.61 -19.29 24.21
N PHE A 55 11.23 -20.09 23.34
CA PHE A 55 11.87 -19.59 22.13
C PHE A 55 10.88 -18.95 21.14
N VAL A 56 9.73 -19.58 20.92
CA VAL A 56 8.67 -19.02 20.05
C VAL A 56 8.14 -17.70 20.62
N GLN A 57 7.95 -17.60 21.94
CA GLN A 57 7.54 -16.34 22.58
C GLN A 57 8.56 -15.22 22.33
N ARG A 58 9.86 -15.49 22.49
CA ARG A 58 10.92 -14.50 22.21
C ARG A 58 10.98 -14.10 20.73
N ALA A 59 10.84 -15.05 19.81
CA ALA A 59 10.80 -14.77 18.38
C ALA A 59 9.59 -13.89 18.00
N CYS A 60 8.42 -14.16 18.58
CA CYS A 60 7.22 -13.34 18.40
C CYS A 60 7.37 -11.94 19.01
N GLU A 61 8.00 -11.82 20.19
CA GLU A 61 8.25 -10.54 20.86
C GLU A 61 9.16 -9.63 20.02
N LEU A 62 10.27 -10.16 19.49
CA LEU A 62 11.15 -9.44 18.57
C LEU A 62 10.41 -8.96 17.32
N SER A 63 9.59 -9.83 16.72
CA SER A 63 8.80 -9.47 15.54
C SER A 63 7.76 -8.37 15.81
N ARG A 64 7.29 -8.23 17.06
CA ARG A 64 6.37 -7.16 17.47
C ARG A 64 7.11 -5.85 17.68
N LEU A 65 8.25 -5.89 18.37
CA LEU A 65 9.10 -4.72 18.57
C LEU A 65 9.49 -4.07 17.24
N ASP A 66 9.86 -4.86 16.24
CA ASP A 66 10.19 -4.33 14.91
C ASP A 66 9.01 -3.57 14.27
N ARG A 67 7.78 -4.08 14.42
CA ARG A 67 6.59 -3.39 13.90
C ARG A 67 6.31 -2.09 14.65
N ASP A 68 6.37 -2.12 15.97
CA ASP A 68 6.12 -0.94 16.81
C ASP A 68 7.16 0.15 16.56
N LEU A 69 8.44 -0.23 16.39
CA LEU A 69 9.52 0.68 16.01
C LEU A 69 9.28 1.32 14.64
N VAL A 70 8.85 0.53 13.64
CA VAL A 70 8.52 1.07 12.31
C VAL A 70 7.37 2.06 12.38
N ILE A 71 6.29 1.73 13.11
CA ILE A 71 5.14 2.63 13.28
C ILE A 71 5.57 3.94 13.95
N GLN A 72 6.33 3.87 15.04
CA GLN A 72 6.83 5.07 15.72
C GLN A 72 7.74 5.91 14.81
N SER A 73 8.63 5.27 14.05
CA SER A 73 9.52 5.99 13.12
C SER A 73 8.74 6.76 12.04
N GLU A 74 7.65 6.17 11.52
CA GLU A 74 6.78 6.80 10.54
C GLU A 74 5.95 7.93 11.16
N MET A 75 5.45 7.76 12.39
CA MET A 75 4.73 8.83 13.10
C MET A 75 5.63 10.04 13.34
N VAL A 76 6.83 9.81 13.86
CA VAL A 76 7.82 10.86 14.11
C VAL A 76 8.23 11.56 12.82
N SER A 77 8.51 10.81 11.75
CA SER A 77 8.81 11.37 10.43
C SER A 77 7.67 12.24 9.89
N ASN A 78 6.42 11.82 10.07
CA ASN A 78 5.26 12.62 9.69
C ASN A 78 5.13 13.90 10.54
N GLU A 79 5.35 13.85 11.85
CA GLU A 79 5.31 15.05 12.69
C GLU A 79 6.39 16.06 12.29
N PHE A 80 7.63 15.60 12.07
CA PHE A 80 8.71 16.45 11.57
C PHE A 80 8.37 17.07 10.22
N PHE A 81 7.84 16.28 9.28
CA PHE A 81 7.42 16.78 7.97
C PHE A 81 6.36 17.88 8.09
N MET A 82 5.33 17.68 8.93
CA MET A 82 4.25 18.67 9.10
C MET A 82 4.78 19.97 9.72
N ALA A 83 5.69 19.87 10.69
CA ALA A 83 6.33 21.04 11.30
C ALA A 83 7.17 21.82 10.29
N GLU A 84 7.99 21.12 9.51
CA GLU A 84 8.89 21.74 8.55
C GLU A 84 8.15 22.36 7.36
N MET A 85 7.08 21.71 6.87
CA MET A 85 6.16 22.30 5.89
C MET A 85 5.47 23.55 6.42
N LYS A 86 5.14 23.58 7.71
CA LYS A 86 4.52 24.73 8.35
C LYS A 86 5.50 25.89 8.45
N ASP A 87 6.73 25.65 8.90
CA ASP A 87 7.77 26.67 8.99
C ASP A 87 8.04 27.30 7.61
N ILE A 88 8.14 26.44 6.58
CA ILE A 88 8.26 26.87 5.19
C ILE A 88 7.07 27.73 4.75
N PHE A 89 5.84 27.33 5.08
CA PHE A 89 4.66 28.10 4.72
C PHE A 89 4.68 29.51 5.34
N GLU A 90 5.06 29.61 6.62
CA GLU A 90 5.15 30.88 7.34
C GLU A 90 6.24 31.80 6.77
N GLU A 91 7.32 31.25 6.17
CA GLU A 91 8.32 32.07 5.46
C GLU A 91 7.77 32.72 4.18
N VAL A 92 6.76 32.10 3.54
CA VAL A 92 6.17 32.58 2.27
C VAL A 92 5.01 33.51 2.50
N ASP A 93 4.17 33.22 3.49
CA ASP A 93 3.01 34.02 3.86
C ASP A 93 3.43 35.27 4.67
N VAL A 94 4.23 36.13 4.04
CA VAL A 94 4.74 37.39 4.62
C VAL A 94 3.61 38.30 5.08
N ASP A 95 2.46 38.22 4.41
CA ASP A 95 1.28 39.02 4.70
C ASP A 95 0.39 38.41 5.81
N CYS A 96 0.75 37.24 6.35
CA CYS A 96 0.02 36.49 7.37
C CYS A 96 -1.47 36.30 7.03
N THR A 97 -1.76 36.05 5.76
CA THR A 97 -3.12 35.86 5.25
C THR A 97 -3.66 34.45 5.52
N GLY A 98 -2.77 33.50 5.81
CA GLY A 98 -3.06 32.08 5.95
C GLY A 98 -3.12 31.33 4.62
N CYS A 99 -2.92 32.00 3.48
CA CYS A 99 -2.98 31.43 2.14
C CYS A 99 -1.94 32.04 1.19
N ILE A 100 -1.36 31.21 0.31
CA ILE A 100 -0.33 31.63 -0.63
C ILE A 100 -0.96 31.76 -2.02
N ASN A 101 -0.86 32.94 -2.62
CA ASN A 101 -1.29 33.12 -4.01
C ASN A 101 -0.22 32.67 -5.02
N TRP A 102 -0.60 32.56 -6.29
CA TRP A 102 0.32 32.12 -7.34
C TRP A 102 1.62 32.93 -7.45
N GLN A 103 1.58 34.24 -7.25
CA GLN A 103 2.75 35.10 -7.40
C GLN A 103 3.76 34.82 -6.29
N GLN A 104 3.28 34.76 -5.05
CA GLN A 104 4.08 34.39 -3.87
C GLN A 104 4.68 32.98 -4.03
N PHE A 105 3.87 32.01 -4.45
CA PHE A 105 4.33 30.64 -4.67
C PHE A 105 5.41 30.55 -5.75
N ARG A 106 5.24 31.29 -6.87
CA ARG A 106 6.21 31.30 -7.97
C ARG A 106 7.56 31.86 -7.54
N GLU A 107 7.57 32.93 -6.74
CA GLU A 107 8.81 33.52 -6.24
C GLU A 107 9.49 32.59 -5.23
N PHE A 108 8.71 31.98 -4.36
CA PHE A 108 9.17 31.04 -3.36
C PHE A 108 9.83 29.80 -3.95
N ILE A 109 9.18 29.15 -4.93
CA ILE A 109 9.66 27.89 -5.51
C ILE A 109 10.90 28.06 -6.40
N HIS A 110 11.25 29.30 -6.75
CA HIS A 110 12.50 29.61 -7.46
C HIS A 110 13.71 29.76 -6.52
N ASN A 111 13.50 29.76 -5.19
CA ASN A 111 14.60 29.76 -4.24
C ASN A 111 15.31 28.40 -4.23
N GLU A 112 16.62 28.38 -4.46
CA GLU A 112 17.43 27.14 -4.50
C GLU A 112 17.34 26.32 -3.21
N GLN A 113 17.24 26.97 -2.04
CA GLN A 113 17.12 26.29 -0.75
C GLN A 113 15.80 25.52 -0.65
N VAL A 114 14.72 26.12 -1.16
CA VAL A 114 13.38 25.54 -1.20
C VAL A 114 13.33 24.36 -2.16
N GLN A 115 13.91 24.51 -3.34
CA GLN A 115 13.97 23.41 -4.32
C GLN A 115 14.77 22.22 -3.78
N ALA A 116 15.92 22.48 -3.14
CA ALA A 116 16.71 21.45 -2.51
C ALA A 116 15.91 20.73 -1.41
N TYR A 117 15.16 21.48 -0.62
CA TYR A 117 14.31 20.93 0.43
C TYR A 117 13.17 20.05 -0.13
N PHE A 118 12.44 20.54 -1.13
CA PHE A 118 11.38 19.77 -1.81
C PHE A 118 11.94 18.50 -2.47
N ALA A 119 13.15 18.56 -3.02
CA ALA A 119 13.83 17.40 -3.59
C ALA A 119 14.16 16.33 -2.52
N VAL A 120 14.60 16.73 -1.33
CA VAL A 120 14.81 15.80 -0.19
C VAL A 120 13.48 15.13 0.20
N GLN A 121 12.38 15.88 0.18
CA GLN A 121 11.04 15.37 0.41
C GLN A 121 10.44 14.62 -0.80
N GLN A 122 11.19 14.41 -1.88
CA GLN A 122 10.73 13.74 -3.11
C GLN A 122 9.49 14.41 -3.74
N LEU A 123 9.42 15.73 -3.67
CA LEU A 123 8.43 16.55 -4.36
C LEU A 123 9.03 17.08 -5.66
N ASP A 124 8.34 16.81 -6.76
CA ASP A 124 8.73 17.34 -8.06
C ASP A 124 8.29 18.80 -8.21
N THR A 125 9.27 19.68 -8.39
CA THR A 125 9.07 21.13 -8.57
C THR A 125 9.36 21.58 -10.00
N SER A 126 9.56 20.63 -10.93
CA SER A 126 9.89 20.91 -12.34
C SER A 126 8.83 21.77 -13.05
N ASP A 127 7.56 21.54 -12.73
CA ASP A 127 6.44 22.41 -13.14
C ASP A 127 5.78 23.01 -11.91
N ALA A 128 6.24 24.21 -11.54
CA ALA A 128 5.69 24.98 -10.43
C ALA A 128 4.18 25.28 -10.61
N ARG A 129 3.72 25.45 -11.85
CA ARG A 129 2.32 25.81 -12.11
C ARG A 129 1.42 24.60 -11.93
N GLU A 130 1.84 23.45 -12.41
CA GLU A 130 1.15 22.19 -12.16
C GLU A 130 1.13 21.85 -10.67
N LEU A 131 2.26 21.98 -9.97
CA LEU A 131 2.32 21.76 -8.53
C LEU A 131 1.34 22.66 -7.77
N PHE A 132 1.30 23.96 -8.07
CA PHE A 132 0.35 24.88 -7.45
C PHE A 132 -1.11 24.42 -7.64
N ASN A 133 -1.48 24.05 -8.87
CA ASN A 133 -2.83 23.57 -9.16
C ASN A 133 -3.15 22.22 -8.50
N LEU A 134 -2.14 21.41 -8.17
CA LEU A 134 -2.32 20.16 -7.42
C LEU A 134 -2.50 20.41 -5.92
N LEU A 135 -1.94 21.51 -5.41
CA LEU A 135 -2.09 21.93 -4.03
C LEU A 135 -3.41 22.66 -3.79
N ASP A 136 -3.83 23.54 -4.71
CA ASP A 136 -5.12 24.25 -4.73
C ASP A 136 -6.28 23.27 -4.98
N GLN A 137 -6.90 22.76 -3.91
CA GLN A 137 -7.89 21.68 -4.00
C GLN A 137 -9.29 22.20 -4.32
N ASP A 138 -9.61 23.43 -3.92
CA ASP A 138 -10.90 24.05 -4.18
C ASP A 138 -10.94 24.90 -5.46
N GLY A 139 -9.78 25.21 -6.03
CA GLY A 139 -9.61 25.94 -7.28
C GLY A 139 -9.83 27.45 -7.13
N ASP A 140 -9.68 28.00 -5.93
CA ASP A 140 -9.89 29.43 -5.66
C ASP A 140 -8.70 30.31 -6.09
N GLY A 141 -7.59 29.69 -6.51
CA GLY A 141 -6.37 30.35 -6.96
C GLY A 141 -5.43 30.75 -5.82
N GLN A 142 -5.67 30.25 -4.61
CA GLN A 142 -4.82 30.37 -3.44
C GLN A 142 -4.56 28.96 -2.88
N VAL A 143 -3.52 28.83 -2.07
CA VAL A 143 -3.20 27.58 -1.37
C VAL A 143 -3.10 27.90 0.11
N CYS A 144 -4.11 27.51 0.87
CA CYS A 144 -4.09 27.74 2.31
C CYS A 144 -3.20 26.72 3.04
N ILE A 145 -2.79 27.02 4.27
CA ILE A 145 -1.83 26.20 5.03
C ILE A 145 -2.21 24.71 5.08
N GLU A 146 -3.50 24.40 5.28
CA GLU A 146 -3.99 23.02 5.32
C GLU A 146 -3.82 22.32 3.97
N GLU A 147 -4.12 23.02 2.88
CA GLU A 147 -3.98 22.51 1.51
C GLU A 147 -2.53 22.32 1.11
N PHE A 148 -1.66 23.27 1.49
CA PHE A 148 -0.23 23.18 1.25
C PHE A 148 0.35 21.94 1.94
N ILE A 149 0.14 21.80 3.26
CA ILE A 149 0.74 20.70 4.02
C ILE A 149 0.15 19.35 3.58
N MET A 150 -1.18 19.26 3.44
CA MET A 150 -1.83 18.02 3.02
C MET A 150 -1.53 17.65 1.57
N GLY A 151 -1.46 18.64 0.69
CA GLY A 151 -1.09 18.49 -0.71
C GLY A 151 0.35 18.00 -0.85
N CYS A 152 1.31 18.65 -0.19
CA CYS A 152 2.70 18.21 -0.14
C CYS A 152 2.80 16.79 0.44
N LYS A 153 2.07 16.45 1.50
CA LYS A 153 2.06 15.09 2.07
C LYS A 153 1.57 14.04 1.06
N LYS A 154 0.58 14.37 0.25
CA LYS A 154 -0.03 13.48 -0.74
C LYS A 154 0.83 13.30 -1.98
N LEU A 155 1.51 14.36 -2.40
CA LEU A 155 2.42 14.37 -3.54
C LEU A 155 3.82 13.82 -3.19
N ARG A 156 4.10 13.61 -1.90
CA ARG A 156 5.39 13.11 -1.39
C ARG A 156 5.70 11.71 -1.92
N GLY A 157 6.77 11.61 -2.71
CA GLY A 157 7.29 10.35 -3.19
C GLY A 157 6.48 9.73 -4.33
N GLN A 158 6.66 8.43 -4.56
CA GLN A 158 6.05 7.75 -5.70
C GLN A 158 4.60 7.33 -5.40
N ALA A 159 3.78 7.31 -6.45
CA ALA A 159 2.40 6.82 -6.37
C ALA A 159 2.36 5.40 -5.81
N LYS A 160 1.58 5.20 -4.73
CA LYS A 160 1.45 3.90 -4.08
C LYS A 160 0.55 2.99 -4.93
N SER A 161 0.67 1.68 -4.72
CA SER A 161 -0.20 0.70 -5.39
C SER A 161 -1.70 0.96 -5.13
N SER A 162 -2.04 1.55 -3.98
CA SER A 162 -3.39 2.02 -3.64
C SER A 162 -3.88 3.16 -4.53
N ASP A 163 -3.00 4.08 -4.91
CA ASP A 163 -3.34 5.25 -5.73
C ASP A 163 -3.63 4.79 -7.17
N VAL A 164 -2.78 3.89 -7.69
CA VAL A 164 -3.00 3.22 -8.98
C VAL A 164 -4.31 2.42 -8.98
N ALA A 165 -4.59 1.66 -7.92
CA ALA A 165 -5.84 0.92 -7.80
C ALA A 165 -7.07 1.86 -7.79
N THR A 166 -6.96 3.02 -7.15
CA THR A 166 -7.99 4.06 -7.12
C THR A 166 -8.22 4.65 -8.52
N LEU A 167 -7.14 5.00 -9.23
CA LEU A 167 -7.21 5.47 -10.62
C LEU A 167 -7.88 4.43 -11.53
N LEU A 168 -7.51 3.16 -11.43
CA LEU A 168 -8.14 2.07 -12.20
C LEU A 168 -9.63 1.93 -11.91
N ARG A 169 -10.05 2.12 -10.65
CA ARG A 169 -11.46 2.06 -10.24
C ARG A 169 -12.25 3.24 -10.80
N GLU A 170 -11.73 4.46 -10.67
CA GLU A 170 -12.39 5.65 -11.21
C GLU A 170 -12.42 5.63 -12.75
N GLY A 171 -11.36 5.13 -13.41
CA GLY A 171 -11.34 4.90 -14.85
C GLY A 171 -12.42 3.90 -15.31
N LYS A 172 -12.59 2.77 -14.61
CA LYS A 172 -13.69 1.82 -14.89
C LYS A 172 -15.06 2.46 -14.70
N LYS A 173 -15.24 3.28 -13.66
CA LYS A 173 -16.50 3.97 -13.37
C LYS A 173 -16.82 5.03 -14.41
N ALA A 174 -15.84 5.83 -14.83
CA ALA A 174 -15.95 6.80 -15.90
C ALA A 174 -16.34 6.13 -17.22
N ASN A 175 -15.67 5.03 -17.59
CA ASN A 175 -16.00 4.27 -18.79
C ASN A 175 -17.44 3.74 -18.77
N ARG A 176 -17.91 3.21 -17.63
CA ARG A 176 -19.31 2.79 -17.46
C ARG A 176 -20.30 3.94 -17.60
N LYS A 177 -19.98 5.13 -17.07
CA LYS A 177 -20.80 6.34 -17.25
C LYS A 177 -20.87 6.73 -18.74
N ASN A 178 -19.72 6.76 -19.42
CA ASN A 178 -19.65 7.08 -20.85
C ASN A 178 -20.49 6.11 -21.67
N GLN A 179 -20.38 4.80 -21.44
CA GLN A 179 -21.21 3.78 -22.12
C GLN A 179 -22.72 4.01 -21.90
N ARG A 180 -23.14 4.41 -20.70
CA ARG A 180 -24.54 4.74 -20.43
C ARG A 180 -25.00 5.98 -21.19
N ILE A 181 -24.16 7.01 -21.26
CA ILE A 181 -24.45 8.24 -22.01
C ILE A 181 -24.56 7.92 -23.50
N PHE A 182 -23.60 7.18 -24.07
CA PHE A 182 -23.63 6.77 -25.47
C PHE A 182 -24.90 5.98 -25.83
N ARG A 183 -25.28 4.99 -25.01
CA ARG A 183 -26.53 4.23 -25.24
C ARG A 183 -27.78 5.11 -25.20
N LYS A 184 -27.83 6.09 -24.29
CA LYS A 184 -28.95 7.05 -24.22
C LYS A 184 -29.01 7.93 -25.46
N LEU A 185 -27.85 8.41 -25.92
CA LEU A 185 -27.75 9.25 -27.11
C LEU A 185 -28.18 8.48 -28.37
N GLU A 186 -27.73 7.24 -28.51
CA GLU A 186 -28.10 6.35 -29.62
C GLU A 186 -29.61 6.07 -29.64
N ALA A 187 -30.21 5.79 -28.48
CA ALA A 187 -31.65 5.59 -28.36
C ALA A 187 -32.46 6.85 -28.72
N GLN A 188 -32.00 8.04 -28.31
CA GLN A 188 -32.64 9.31 -28.67
C GLN A 188 -32.53 9.61 -30.17
N LEU A 189 -31.37 9.36 -30.77
CA LEU A 189 -31.17 9.50 -32.23
C LEU A 189 -32.11 8.55 -32.99
N GLN A 190 -32.21 7.29 -32.59
CA GLN A 190 -33.13 6.34 -33.21
C GLN A 190 -34.60 6.81 -33.10
N ALA A 191 -35.02 7.28 -31.92
CA ALA A 191 -36.38 7.79 -31.73
C ALA A 191 -36.66 9.03 -32.61
N MET A 192 -35.68 9.92 -32.76
CA MET A 192 -35.79 11.11 -33.61
C MET A 192 -35.88 10.74 -35.09
N CYS A 193 -35.04 9.81 -35.55
CA CYS A 193 -35.09 9.28 -36.92
C CYS A 193 -36.43 8.61 -37.24
N GLN A 194 -36.99 7.84 -36.30
CA GLN A 194 -38.32 7.25 -36.45
C GLN A 194 -39.43 8.32 -36.52
N GLY A 195 -39.33 9.38 -35.70
CA GLY A 195 -40.26 10.51 -35.76
C GLY A 195 -40.22 11.27 -37.09
N LEU A 196 -39.02 11.50 -37.63
CA LEU A 196 -38.83 12.15 -38.94
C LEU A 196 -39.37 11.30 -40.11
N GLN A 197 -39.18 9.98 -40.06
CA GLN A 197 -39.78 9.05 -41.02
C GLN A 197 -41.31 9.08 -40.97
N GLY A 198 -41.91 9.19 -39.77
CA GLY A 198 -43.36 9.33 -39.58
C GLY A 198 -43.94 10.64 -40.16
N LEU A 199 -43.11 11.67 -40.34
CA LEU A 199 -43.46 12.94 -40.97
C LEU A 199 -43.23 12.95 -42.50
N GLY A 200 -42.83 11.82 -43.10
CA GLY A 200 -42.59 11.70 -44.53
C GLY A 200 -41.25 12.28 -45.02
N ILE A 201 -40.34 12.63 -44.11
CA ILE A 201 -39.01 13.14 -44.44
C ILE A 201 -38.06 11.94 -44.55
N SER A 202 -37.66 11.59 -45.78
CA SER A 202 -36.72 10.50 -46.04
C SER A 202 -35.29 10.95 -45.70
N ILE A 203 -34.63 10.24 -44.77
CA ILE A 203 -33.26 10.51 -44.32
C ILE A 203 -32.21 9.95 -45.32
N ALA A 204 -32.66 9.33 -46.42
CA ALA A 204 -31.78 8.74 -47.44
C ALA A 204 -30.83 9.77 -48.09
N ASP A 205 -31.18 11.05 -48.10
CA ASP A 205 -30.38 12.09 -48.74
C ASP A 205 -29.16 12.55 -47.89
N ALA A 206 -29.05 12.11 -46.63
CA ALA A 206 -27.96 12.52 -45.73
C ALA A 206 -26.77 11.55 -45.68
N GLN A 207 -26.87 10.34 -46.25
CA GLN A 207 -25.85 9.29 -46.13
C GLN A 207 -24.67 9.41 -47.11
N THR A 208 -24.67 10.37 -48.04
CA THR A 208 -23.60 10.50 -49.05
C THR A 208 -22.35 11.26 -48.59
N GLY A 209 -22.29 11.77 -47.35
CA GLY A 209 -21.24 12.71 -46.93
C GLY A 209 -20.18 12.25 -45.92
N ALA A 210 -20.31 11.11 -45.23
CA ALA A 210 -19.44 10.82 -44.08
C ALA A 210 -18.95 9.36 -44.03
N SER A 211 -17.93 9.06 -44.84
CA SER A 211 -17.12 7.84 -44.74
C SER A 211 -15.98 8.03 -43.73
N TRP A 212 -16.27 7.96 -42.43
CA TRP A 212 -15.21 7.84 -41.43
C TRP A 212 -14.86 6.36 -41.23
N GLN A 213 -13.78 5.91 -41.86
CA GLN A 213 -13.16 4.62 -41.58
C GLN A 213 -12.61 4.63 -40.15
N TYR A 214 -13.30 3.93 -39.26
CA TYR A 214 -12.77 3.64 -37.92
C TYR A 214 -11.71 2.55 -38.04
N SER A 215 -10.43 2.90 -37.91
CA SER A 215 -9.34 1.93 -37.75
C SER A 215 -9.24 1.57 -36.27
N PRO A 216 -9.55 0.34 -35.84
CA PRO A 216 -9.26 -0.07 -34.48
C PRO A 216 -7.74 -0.28 -34.40
N THR A 217 -7.00 0.70 -33.89
CA THR A 217 -5.60 0.50 -33.53
C THR A 217 -5.53 -0.57 -32.44
N SER A 218 -5.11 -1.75 -32.87
CA SER A 218 -4.69 -2.87 -32.05
C SER A 218 -3.40 -2.49 -31.31
N ALA A 219 -3.44 -2.52 -29.98
CA ALA A 219 -2.29 -2.89 -29.18
C ALA A 219 -2.79 -3.53 -27.87
N PRO A 220 -2.69 -4.86 -27.72
CA PRO A 220 -2.71 -5.47 -26.40
C PRO A 220 -1.32 -5.26 -25.77
N PHE A 221 -1.24 -4.34 -24.81
CA PHE A 221 -0.10 -4.35 -23.88
C PHE A 221 -0.20 -5.63 -23.05
N SER A 222 0.73 -6.54 -23.32
CA SER A 222 1.08 -7.69 -22.46
C SER A 222 2.38 -7.34 -21.71
N PRO A 223 2.65 -8.02 -20.59
CA PRO A 223 3.16 -7.43 -19.35
C PRO A 223 4.61 -6.96 -19.37
#